data_AF-A0A026WZG0-F1
#
_entry.id   AF-A0A026WZG0-F1
#
_cell.length_a   1.000
_cell.length_b   1.000
_cell.length_c   1.000
_cell.angle_alpha   90.00
_cell.angle_beta   90.00
_cell.angle_gamma   90.00
#
_symmetry.space_group_name_H-M   'P 1'
#
loop_
_entity.id
_entity.type
_entity.pdbx_description
1 polymer ?
#
loop_
_entity_poly.entity_id
_entity_poly.type
_entity_poly.pdbx_seq_one_letter_code
_entity_poly.pdbx_strand_id
1 'polypeptide(L)'
;MLRQVLRPIVRNVRKAGTHSASSELPADLRRPTINDIPVPHGSWKEHYDARQKVYNAQLIAGITVLVGTLLFVKTSDIIFFNWGPPEEPAEKK
;
A
#
# COMPACT_ATOMS: atom_id res chain seq x y z
N MET A 1 13.50 -19.51 -18.89
CA MET A 1 13.42 -19.17 -17.44
C MET A 1 14.78 -19.04 -16.76
N LEU A 2 15.82 -19.80 -17.17
CA LEU A 2 17.18 -19.73 -16.61
C LEU A 2 17.83 -18.33 -16.62
N ARG A 3 17.53 -17.49 -17.63
CA ARG A 3 18.05 -16.12 -17.76
C ARG A 3 17.55 -15.13 -16.69
N GLN A 4 16.43 -15.41 -16.03
CA GLN A 4 15.90 -14.54 -14.96
C GLN A 4 16.53 -14.84 -13.60
N VAL A 5 16.95 -16.09 -13.37
CA VAL A 5 17.61 -16.54 -12.14
C VAL A 5 19.08 -16.10 -12.09
N LEU A 6 19.75 -16.03 -13.24
CA LEU A 6 21.17 -15.65 -13.33
C LEU A 6 21.42 -14.13 -13.22
N ARG A 7 20.42 -13.29 -13.53
CA ARG A 7 20.53 -11.82 -13.45
C ARG A 7 20.91 -11.27 -12.06
N PRO A 8 20.29 -11.70 -10.95
CA PRO A 8 20.66 -11.19 -9.62
C PRO A 8 22.05 -11.63 -9.17
N ILE A 9 22.48 -12.83 -9.55
CA ILE A 9 23.79 -13.39 -9.16
C ILE A 9 24.93 -12.60 -9.83
N VAL A 10 24.84 -12.38 -11.14
CA VAL A 10 25.85 -11.59 -11.88
C VAL A 10 25.88 -10.13 -11.41
N ARG A 11 24.73 -9.57 -11.01
CA ARG A 11 24.62 -8.19 -10.52
C ARG A 11 25.26 -8.01 -9.13
N ASN A 12 25.26 -9.04 -8.28
CA ASN A 12 25.90 -8.98 -6.97
C ASN A 12 27.44 -9.14 -7.06
N VAL A 13 27.94 -9.96 -8.00
CA VAL A 13 29.39 -10.13 -8.20
C VAL A 13 30.06 -8.84 -8.70
N ARG A 14 29.38 -8.04 -9.54
CA ARG A 14 29.91 -6.73 -9.99
C ARG A 14 29.98 -5.66 -8.89
N LYS A 15 29.18 -5.76 -7.83
CA LYS A 15 29.14 -4.77 -6.73
C LYS A 15 30.21 -5.01 -5.66
N ALA A 16 30.75 -6.23 -5.55
CA ALA A 16 31.75 -6.56 -4.53
C ALA A 16 33.12 -5.88 -4.74
N GLY A 17 33.39 -5.34 -5.94
CA GLY A 17 34.69 -4.74 -6.28
C GLY A 17 34.81 -3.22 -6.15
N THR A 18 33.79 -2.49 -5.68
CA THR A 18 33.81 -1.01 -5.70
C THR A 18 33.50 -0.33 -4.37
N HIS A 19 33.45 -1.07 -3.27
CA HIS A 19 33.28 -0.49 -1.93
C HIS A 19 34.61 0.03 -1.35
N SER A 20 35.28 0.92 -2.08
CA SER A 20 36.32 1.82 -1.57
C SER A 20 36.53 2.97 -2.56
N ALA A 21 35.45 3.65 -2.93
CA ALA A 21 35.57 5.02 -3.38
C ALA A 21 35.39 5.90 -2.13
N SER A 22 36.49 6.22 -1.45
CA SER A 22 36.53 7.50 -0.74
C SER A 22 36.30 8.54 -1.82
N SER A 23 35.05 8.98 -1.96
CA SER A 23 34.74 10.10 -2.83
C SER A 23 35.48 11.30 -2.28
N GLU A 24 36.59 11.64 -2.94
CA GLU A 24 37.08 13.00 -2.93
C GLU A 24 35.97 13.81 -3.59
N LEU A 25 35.11 14.35 -2.74
CA LEU A 25 34.18 15.38 -3.18
C LEU A 25 35.01 16.51 -3.79
N PRO A 26 34.54 17.17 -4.86
CA PRO A 26 35.17 18.39 -5.37
C PRO A 26 35.53 19.32 -4.19
N ALA A 27 36.64 20.06 -4.26
CA ALA A 27 37.12 20.89 -3.15
C ALA A 27 36.05 21.87 -2.60
N ASP A 28 35.06 22.15 -3.44
CA ASP A 28 33.92 23.04 -3.30
C ASP A 28 32.64 22.34 -2.78
N LEU A 29 32.61 21.01 -2.66
CA LEU A 29 31.46 20.25 -2.14
C LEU A 29 31.75 19.67 -0.75
N ARG A 30 31.08 20.21 0.27
CA ARG A 30 31.16 19.73 1.66
C ARG A 30 30.50 18.35 1.80
N ARG A 31 31.08 17.47 2.61
CA ARG A 31 30.46 16.18 2.97
C ARG A 31 29.13 16.42 3.70
N PRO A 32 28.06 15.67 3.37
CA PRO A 32 26.83 15.71 4.15
C PRO A 32 27.13 15.37 5.60
N THR A 33 26.59 16.17 6.50
CA THR A 33 26.67 16.05 7.94
C THR A 33 25.29 15.83 8.52
N ILE A 34 25.23 15.36 9.77
CA ILE A 34 23.96 15.22 10.51
C ILE A 34 23.17 16.54 10.56
N ASN A 35 23.86 17.68 10.50
CA ASN A 35 23.26 19.01 10.51
C ASN A 35 22.50 19.34 9.21
N ASP A 36 22.72 18.59 8.13
CA ASP A 36 22.01 18.77 6.86
C ASP A 36 20.69 17.97 6.82
N ILE A 37 20.40 17.20 7.87
CA ILE A 37 19.12 16.48 7.98
C ILE A 37 18.02 17.51 8.27
N PRO A 38 16.87 17.45 7.58
CA PRO A 38 15.74 18.32 7.89
C PRO A 38 15.32 18.12 9.34
N VAL A 39 15.35 19.19 10.10
CA VAL A 39 14.81 19.20 11.46
C VAL A 39 13.29 19.15 11.33
N PRO A 40 12.59 18.28 12.07
CA PRO A 40 11.13 18.33 12.08
C PRO A 40 10.68 19.73 12.52
N HIS A 41 10.00 20.44 11.63
CA HIS A 41 9.51 21.79 11.88
C HIS A 41 8.03 21.73 12.25
N GLY A 42 7.67 22.44 13.34
CA GLY A 42 6.27 22.56 13.79
C GLY A 42 5.82 21.50 14.80
N SER A 43 4.57 21.63 15.24
CA SER A 43 3.91 20.74 16.19
C SER A 43 3.49 19.44 15.51
N TRP A 44 4.05 18.31 15.96
CA TRP A 44 3.62 16.98 15.49
C TRP A 44 2.11 16.79 15.64
N LYS A 45 1.55 17.31 16.74
CA LYS A 45 0.13 17.19 17.06
C LYS A 45 -0.75 17.88 16.03
N GLU A 46 -0.39 19.10 15.61
CA GLU A 46 -1.15 19.84 14.60
C GLU A 46 -1.16 19.10 13.26
N HIS A 47 -0.01 18.57 12.85
CA HIS A 47 0.09 17.78 11.62
C HIS A 47 -0.75 16.49 11.73
N TYR A 48 -0.66 15.79 12.87
CA TYR A 48 -1.47 14.60 13.13
C TYR A 48 -2.97 14.89 13.07
N ASP A 49 -3.44 15.92 13.79
CA ASP A 49 -4.84 16.31 13.84
C ASP A 49 -5.38 16.71 12.46
N ALA A 50 -4.55 17.39 11.65
CA ALA A 50 -4.90 17.73 10.27
C ALA A 50 -5.06 16.48 9.38
N ARG A 51 -4.20 15.47 9.54
CA ARG A 51 -4.27 14.22 8.78
C ARG A 51 -5.43 13.33 9.25
N GLN A 52 -5.72 13.32 10.54
CA GLN A 52 -6.77 12.48 11.12
C GLN A 52 -8.15 12.76 10.51
N LYS A 53 -8.46 14.03 10.22
CA LYS A 53 -9.69 14.42 9.52
C LYS A 53 -9.81 13.76 8.14
N VAL A 54 -8.70 13.69 7.41
CA VAL A 54 -8.66 13.07 6.07
C VAL A 54 -8.89 11.57 6.17
N TYR A 55 -8.22 10.89 7.12
CA TYR A 55 -8.39 9.45 7.31
C TYR A 55 -9.79 9.08 7.77
N ASN A 56 -10.38 9.84 8.69
CA ASN A 56 -11.75 9.61 9.13
C ASN A 56 -12.76 9.82 7.98
N ALA A 57 -12.54 10.83 7.13
CA ALA A 57 -13.38 11.05 5.95
C ALA A 57 -13.28 9.88 4.95
N GLN A 58 -12.07 9.38 4.69
CA GLN A 58 -11.84 8.21 3.84
C GLN A 58 -12.50 6.96 4.43
N LEU A 59 -12.40 6.77 5.74
CA LEU A 59 -13.02 5.64 6.43
C LEU A 59 -14.54 5.67 6.31
N ILE A 60 -15.17 6.81 6.59
CA ILE A 60 -16.62 6.99 6.45
C ILE A 60 -17.05 6.73 5.01
N ALA A 61 -16.37 7.33 4.03
CA ALA A 61 -16.68 7.14 2.62
C ALA A 61 -16.57 5.65 2.21
N GLY A 62 -15.50 4.97 2.63
CA GLY A 62 -15.29 3.55 2.36
C GLY A 62 -16.39 2.66 2.97
N ILE A 63 -16.78 2.93 4.22
CA ILE A 63 -17.88 2.21 4.89
C ILE A 63 -19.20 2.46 4.17
N THR A 64 -19.50 3.71 3.80
CA THR A 64 -20.74 4.04 3.09
C THR A 64 -20.83 3.31 1.74
N VAL A 65 -19.75 3.30 0.96
CA VAL A 65 -19.72 2.59 -0.33
C VAL A 65 -19.88 1.09 -0.14
N LEU A 66 -19.18 0.51 0.85
CA LEU A 66 -19.28 -0.93 1.14
C LEU A 66 -20.71 -1.33 1.53
N VAL A 67 -21.31 -0.61 2.49
CA VAL A 67 -22.68 -0.88 2.96
C VAL A 67 -23.67 -0.70 1.82
N GLY A 68 -23.55 0.39 1.03
CA GLY A 68 -24.41 0.62 -0.13
C GLY A 68 -24.30 -0.51 -1.16
N THR A 69 -23.10 -1.00 -1.42
CA THR A 69 -22.86 -2.12 -2.34
C THR A 69 -23.51 -3.41 -1.85
N LEU A 70 -23.33 -3.75 -0.56
CA LEU A 70 -23.92 -4.95 0.03
C LEU A 70 -25.46 -4.90 0.02
N LEU A 71 -26.04 -3.74 0.36
CA LEU A 71 -27.49 -3.54 0.30
C LEU A 71 -28.01 -3.68 -1.13
N PHE A 72 -27.36 -3.01 -2.09
CA PHE A 72 -27.75 -3.09 -3.49
C PHE A 72 -27.72 -4.54 -4.01
N VAL A 73 -26.65 -5.28 -3.73
CA VAL A 73 -26.53 -6.69 -4.13
C VAL A 73 -27.64 -7.54 -3.48
N LYS A 74 -27.94 -7.30 -2.20
CA LYS A 74 -29.00 -8.02 -1.49
C LYS A 74 -30.41 -7.72 -2.02
N THR A 75 -30.69 -6.49 -2.46
CA THR A 75 -32.04 -6.09 -2.87
C THR A 75 -32.31 -6.21 -4.36
N SER A 76 -31.27 -6.30 -5.20
CA SER A 76 -31.42 -6.28 -6.66
C SER A 76 -31.62 -7.66 -7.28
N ASP A 77 -31.46 -8.75 -6.51
CA ASP A 77 -31.50 -10.13 -6.98
C ASP A 77 -30.58 -10.42 -8.19
N ILE A 78 -29.57 -9.57 -8.43
CA ILE A 78 -28.61 -9.70 -9.53
C ILE A 78 -27.70 -10.92 -9.35
N ILE A 79 -27.46 -11.33 -8.10
CA ILE A 79 -26.57 -12.45 -7.78
C ILE A 79 -27.38 -13.56 -7.11
N PHE A 80 -27.47 -14.71 -7.79
CA PHE A 80 -27.93 -15.94 -7.16
C PHE A 80 -26.76 -16.62 -6.45
N PHE A 81 -26.76 -16.54 -5.12
CA PHE A 81 -25.66 -17.04 -4.30
C PHE A 81 -25.72 -18.54 -3.98
N ASN A 82 -26.84 -19.21 -4.28
CA ASN A 82 -27.02 -20.65 -4.05
C ASN A 82 -26.61 -21.12 -2.63
N TRP A 83 -27.07 -20.40 -1.60
CA TRP A 83 -26.64 -20.64 -0.21
C TRP A 83 -27.09 -21.98 0.40
N GLY A 84 -28.01 -22.67 -0.25
CA GLY A 84 -28.54 -23.94 0.23
C GLY A 84 -29.08 -24.78 -0.92
N PRO A 85 -29.39 -26.06 -0.65
CA PRO A 85 -30.05 -26.92 -1.61
C PRO A 85 -31.39 -26.30 -2.06
N PRO A 86 -31.82 -26.55 -3.31
CA PRO A 86 -33.11 -26.08 -3.79
C PRO A 86 -34.24 -26.66 -2.93
N GLU A 87 -35.31 -25.89 -2.75
CA GLU A 87 -36.49 -26.38 -2.05
C GLU A 87 -37.07 -27.60 -2.78
N GLU A 88 -37.36 -28.66 -2.03
CA GLU A 88 -38.02 -29.84 -2.59
C GLU A 88 -39.40 -29.45 -3.11
N PRO A 89 -39.83 -29.97 -4.29
CA PRO A 89 -41.12 -29.61 -4.84
C PRO A 89 -42.22 -30.00 -3.86
N ALA A 90 -43.03 -29.02 -3.45
CA ALA A 90 -44.19 -29.28 -2.60
C ALA A 90 -45.08 -30.32 -3.29
N GLU A 91 -45.16 -31.52 -2.71
CA GLU A 91 -46.13 -32.53 -3.14
C GLU A 91 -47.52 -31.88 -3.08
N LYS A 92 -48.13 -31.67 -4.25
CA LYS A 92 -49.50 -31.20 -4.35
C LYS A 92 -50.40 -32.29 -3.77
N LYS A 93 -50.81 -32.12 -2.52
CA LYS A 93 -51.90 -32.88 -1.90
C LYS A 93 -53.25 -32.47 -2.47
#